data_AF-A0A5K1E280-F1
#
_entry.id   AF-A0A5K1E280-F1
#
_cell.length_a   1.000
_cell.length_b   1.000
_cell.length_c   1.000
_cell.angle_alpha   90.00
_cell.angle_beta   90.00
_cell.angle_gamma   90.00
#
_symmetry.space_group_name_H-M   'P 1'
#
loop_
_entity.id
_entity.type
_entity.pdbx_description
1 polymer ?
#
loop_
_entity_poly.entity_id
_entity_poly.type
_entity_poly.pdbx_seq_one_letter_code
_entity_poly.pdbx_strand_id
1 'polypeptide(L)'
;MHGLKLERCVNSTTCLPRAPVTVGVKRGISANIYLDNAAYRSFIYKKFNVTLVDKESAAVSLICLHQRTPFILIWSLSDLAGGGTSFWKEANTYSTPLLWFEMSFPP
;
A
#
# COMPACT_ATOMS: atom_id res chain seq x y z
N MET A 1 1.09 11.82 6.83
CA MET A 1 -0.33 11.50 7.16
C MET A 1 -0.52 10.76 8.50
N HIS A 2 0.37 10.94 9.49
CA HIS A 2 0.27 10.19 10.75
C HIS A 2 -0.87 10.73 11.62
N GLY A 3 -1.76 9.86 12.12
CA GLY A 3 -2.87 10.25 13.01
C GLY A 3 -4.12 10.81 12.32
N LEU A 4 -4.20 10.74 10.99
CA LEU A 4 -5.42 11.10 10.25
C LEU A 4 -6.55 10.10 10.59
N LYS A 5 -7.66 10.60 11.13
CA LYS A 5 -8.89 9.81 11.36
C LYS A 5 -9.68 9.75 10.06
N LEU A 6 -9.88 8.55 9.55
CA LEU A 6 -10.69 8.31 8.36
C LEU A 6 -12.08 7.87 8.78
N GLU A 7 -13.10 8.42 8.12
CA GLU A 7 -14.46 8.02 8.35
C GLU A 7 -14.71 6.60 7.86
N ARG A 8 -15.53 5.86 8.62
CA ARG A 8 -15.89 4.48 8.30
C ARG A 8 -16.93 4.40 7.18
N CYS A 9 -17.76 5.42 7.05
CA CYS A 9 -18.94 5.43 6.22
C CYS A 9 -18.88 6.60 5.25
N VAL A 10 -19.24 6.37 4.00
CA VAL A 10 -19.42 7.45 3.01
C VAL A 10 -20.85 8.01 3.09
N ASN A 11 -21.82 7.17 3.50
CA ASN A 11 -23.21 7.53 3.77
C ASN A 11 -23.84 6.52 4.76
N SER A 12 -25.10 6.72 5.17
CA SER A 12 -25.82 5.89 6.15
C SER A 12 -25.86 4.39 5.84
N THR A 13 -25.76 4.01 4.56
CA THR A 13 -25.86 2.61 4.10
C THR A 13 -24.52 2.01 3.64
N THR A 14 -23.53 2.84 3.34
CA THR A 14 -22.25 2.40 2.76
C THR A 14 -21.12 2.63 3.76
N CYS A 15 -20.85 1.59 4.56
CA CYS A 15 -19.86 1.60 5.63
C CYS A 15 -18.92 0.40 5.52
N LEU A 16 -17.65 0.63 5.87
CA LEU A 16 -16.70 -0.45 6.11
C LEU A 16 -16.99 -1.14 7.45
N PRO A 17 -16.65 -2.43 7.61
CA PRO A 17 -16.81 -3.15 8.89
C PRO A 17 -16.05 -2.49 10.05
N ARG A 18 -14.89 -1.89 9.76
CA ARG A 18 -14.06 -1.14 10.71
C ARG A 18 -13.57 0.14 10.07
N ALA A 19 -13.26 1.15 10.89
CA ALA A 19 -12.68 2.39 10.39
C ALA A 19 -11.29 2.10 9.77
N PRO A 20 -11.00 2.64 8.57
CA PRO A 20 -9.69 2.46 7.96
C PRO A 20 -8.64 3.21 8.77
N VAL A 21 -7.41 2.69 8.75
CA VAL A 21 -6.27 3.25 9.48
C VAL A 21 -5.20 3.70 8.50
N THR A 22 -4.40 4.70 8.86
CA THR A 22 -3.22 5.09 8.07
C THR A 22 -1.96 4.46 8.66
N VAL A 23 -1.10 3.92 7.82
CA VAL A 23 0.17 3.29 8.22
C VAL A 23 1.29 3.85 7.36
N GLY A 24 2.33 4.38 8.00
CA GLY A 24 3.54 4.82 7.28
C GLY A 24 4.34 3.62 6.79
N VAL A 25 4.68 3.60 5.51
CA VAL A 25 5.53 2.56 4.92
C VAL A 25 6.96 3.07 4.83
N LYS A 26 7.90 2.29 5.38
CA LYS A 26 9.33 2.61 5.30
C LYS A 26 9.94 2.26 3.93
N ARG A 27 9.50 1.14 3.33
CA ARG A 27 10.01 0.62 2.06
C ARG A 27 8.91 -0.11 1.29
N GLY A 28 8.66 0.33 0.06
CA GLY A 28 7.83 -0.35 -0.94
C GLY A 28 8.65 -0.63 -2.19
N ILE A 29 8.16 -1.52 -3.05
CA ILE A 29 8.74 -1.82 -4.36
C ILE A 29 7.65 -1.86 -5.42
N SER A 30 8.05 -1.69 -6.69
CA SER A 30 7.21 -2.03 -7.82
C SER A 30 7.74 -3.26 -8.55
N ALA A 31 6.82 -4.07 -9.06
CA ALA A 31 7.12 -5.20 -9.93
C ALA A 31 6.22 -5.15 -11.17
N ASN A 32 6.73 -5.54 -12.33
CA ASN A 32 5.93 -5.63 -13.56
C ASN A 32 4.99 -6.87 -13.61
N ILE A 33 4.88 -7.59 -12.50
CA ILE A 33 4.03 -8.78 -12.35
C ILE A 33 3.01 -8.55 -11.25
N TYR A 34 1.82 -9.14 -11.41
CA TYR A 34 0.90 -9.26 -10.29
C TYR A 34 1.41 -10.36 -9.35
N LEU A 35 1.69 -9.98 -8.10
CA LEU A 35 2.26 -10.89 -7.12
C LEU A 35 1.14 -11.62 -6.37
N ASP A 36 0.92 -12.89 -6.69
CA ASP A 36 0.01 -13.78 -5.95
C ASP A 36 0.71 -15.11 -5.64
N ASN A 37 1.84 -15.02 -4.92
CA ASN A 37 2.68 -16.18 -4.60
C ASN A 37 3.34 -15.97 -3.24
N ALA A 38 2.90 -16.76 -2.24
CA ALA A 38 3.38 -16.65 -0.87
C ALA A 38 4.89 -16.86 -0.72
N ALA A 39 5.47 -17.78 -1.49
CA ALA A 39 6.90 -18.07 -1.47
C ALA A 39 7.70 -16.89 -2.03
N TYR A 40 7.26 -16.34 -3.16
CA TYR A 40 7.92 -15.19 -3.77
C TYR A 40 7.74 -13.91 -2.93
N ARG A 41 6.56 -13.67 -2.36
CA ARG A 41 6.32 -12.61 -1.36
C ARG A 41 7.28 -12.72 -0.17
N SER A 42 7.46 -13.93 0.35
CA SER A 42 8.37 -14.17 1.48
C SER A 42 9.84 -13.94 1.09
N PHE A 43 10.20 -14.31 -0.13
CA PHE A 43 11.54 -14.07 -0.69
C PHE A 43 11.84 -12.57 -0.78
N ILE A 44 10.98 -11.77 -1.41
CA ILE A 44 11.21 -10.32 -1.57
C ILE A 44 11.19 -9.59 -0.23
N TYR A 45 10.34 -10.00 0.72
CA TYR A 45 10.34 -9.45 2.08
C TYR A 45 11.69 -9.70 2.75
N LYS A 46 12.20 -10.94 2.71
CA LYS A 46 13.51 -11.28 3.31
C LYS A 46 14.66 -10.56 2.60
N LYS A 47 14.58 -10.38 1.28
CA LYS A 47 15.66 -9.81 0.48
C LYS A 47 15.76 -8.28 0.61
N PHE A 48 14.64 -7.59 0.62
CA PHE A 48 14.59 -6.12 0.54
C PHE A 48 13.96 -5.45 1.77
N ASN A 49 13.38 -6.23 2.70
CA ASN A 49 12.65 -5.73 3.87
C ASN A 49 11.58 -4.72 3.48
N VAL A 50 10.72 -5.15 2.54
CA VAL A 50 9.65 -4.35 1.92
C VAL A 50 8.29 -4.90 2.35
N THR A 51 7.34 -4.01 2.64
CA THR A 51 6.02 -4.40 3.16
C THR A 51 4.90 -4.20 2.15
N LEU A 52 5.21 -3.59 1.01
CA LEU A 52 4.27 -3.27 -0.05
C LEU A 52 4.90 -3.57 -1.40
N VAL A 53 4.08 -4.13 -2.29
CA VAL A 53 4.40 -4.32 -3.70
C VAL A 53 3.25 -3.75 -4.53
N ASP A 54 3.58 -2.85 -5.43
CA ASP A 54 2.67 -2.35 -6.46
C ASP A 54 3.31 -2.55 -7.85
N LYS A 55 2.82 -1.87 -8.89
CA LYS A 55 3.36 -2.01 -10.25
C LYS A 55 4.03 -0.75 -10.80
N GLU A 56 3.69 0.44 -10.30
CA GLU A 56 4.04 1.70 -10.95
C GLU A 56 4.89 2.65 -10.09
N SER A 57 4.77 2.58 -8.77
CA SER A 57 5.29 3.60 -7.85
C SER A 57 6.77 3.89 -7.95
N ALA A 58 7.60 2.87 -8.11
CA ALA A 58 9.05 3.01 -8.22
C ALA A 58 9.40 3.79 -9.48
N ALA A 59 8.70 3.53 -10.60
CA ALA A 59 8.90 4.27 -11.84
C ALA A 59 8.49 5.74 -11.70
N VAL A 60 7.33 6.01 -11.10
CA VAL A 60 6.88 7.39 -10.82
C VAL A 60 7.85 8.11 -9.89
N SER A 61 8.26 7.45 -8.81
CA SER A 61 9.21 8.00 -7.83
C SER A 61 10.56 8.34 -8.44
N LEU A 62 11.03 7.54 -9.40
CA LEU A 62 12.29 7.75 -10.10
C LEU A 62 12.24 9.03 -10.94
N ILE A 63 11.12 9.27 -11.63
CA ILE A 63 10.95 10.51 -12.41
C ILE A 63 10.81 11.72 -11.50
N CYS A 64 10.01 11.64 -10.43
CA CYS A 64 9.92 12.69 -9.41
C CYS A 64 11.29 13.00 -8.80
N LEU A 65 12.11 11.97 -8.56
CA LEU A 65 13.49 12.11 -8.10
C LEU A 65 14.35 12.89 -9.11
N HIS A 66 14.31 12.51 -10.38
CA HIS A 66 15.09 13.19 -11.42
C HIS A 66 14.66 14.65 -11.63
N GLN A 67 13.37 14.94 -11.52
CA GLN A 67 12.82 16.29 -11.71
C GLN A 67 12.84 17.15 -10.43
N ARG A 68 13.30 16.59 -9.30
CA ARG A 68 13.24 17.24 -7.97
C ARG A 68 11.83 17.68 -7.60
N THR A 69 10.83 16.90 -8.00
CA THR A 69 9.42 17.17 -7.72
C THR A 69 9.02 16.42 -6.44
N PRO A 70 8.61 17.13 -5.36
CA PRO A 70 8.10 16.48 -4.17
C PRO A 70 6.95 15.54 -4.51
N PHE A 71 6.92 14.37 -3.88
CA PHE A 71 5.88 13.38 -4.17
C PHE A 71 5.44 12.62 -2.93
N ILE A 72 4.16 12.24 -2.91
CA ILE A 72 3.56 11.39 -1.90
C ILE A 72 2.93 10.20 -2.60
N LEU A 73 3.11 9.02 -2.01
CA LEU A 73 2.47 7.80 -2.44
C LEU A 73 1.43 7.39 -1.40
N ILE A 74 0.24 7.03 -1.87
CA ILE A 74 -0.87 6.58 -1.03
C ILE A 74 -1.46 5.32 -1.65
N TRP A 75 -1.52 4.23 -0.90
CA TRP A 75 -2.12 2.97 -1.34
C TRP A 75 -3.12 2.42 -0.35
N SER A 76 -4.18 1.82 -0.87
CA SER A 76 -5.00 0.86 -0.13
C SER A 76 -4.53 -0.55 -0.44
N LEU A 77 -4.54 -1.41 0.57
CA LEU A 77 -4.18 -2.82 0.40
C LEU A 77 -5.36 -3.61 -0.16
N SER A 78 -5.23 -4.16 -1.38
CA SER A 78 -6.32 -4.90 -2.05
C SER A 78 -6.17 -6.43 -2.01
N ASP A 79 -4.96 -6.93 -1.77
CA ASP A 79 -4.62 -8.36 -1.71
C ASP A 79 -3.40 -8.60 -0.78
N LEU A 80 -3.17 -9.85 -0.37
CA LEU A 80 -2.08 -10.26 0.53
C LEU A 80 -0.94 -11.02 -0.17
N ALA A 81 -0.85 -10.93 -1.49
CA ALA A 81 0.20 -11.49 -2.33
C ALA A 81 0.40 -13.01 -2.12
N GLY A 82 -0.66 -13.79 -2.31
CA GLY A 82 -0.70 -15.23 -2.06
C GLY A 82 -0.90 -15.62 -0.59
N GLY A 83 -1.18 -14.64 0.28
CA GLY A 83 -1.48 -14.88 1.69
C GLY A 83 -2.95 -15.07 2.04
N GLY A 84 -3.86 -14.93 1.06
CA GLY A 84 -5.31 -15.05 1.27
C GLY A 84 -5.78 -16.50 1.26
N THR A 85 -6.76 -16.84 2.11
CA THR A 85 -7.52 -18.08 2.00
C THR A 85 -8.66 -17.91 0.99
N SER A 86 -9.01 -18.97 0.23
CA SER A 86 -10.09 -18.97 -0.77
C SER A 86 -11.47 -18.54 -0.26
N PHE A 87 -11.69 -18.54 1.06
CA PHE A 87 -12.92 -18.10 1.71
C PHE A 87 -13.06 -16.57 1.88
N TRP A 88 -11.98 -15.82 1.68
CA TRP A 88 -11.93 -14.37 1.88
C TRP A 88 -11.17 -13.70 0.76
N LYS A 89 -11.72 -13.79 -0.45
CA LYS A 89 -11.55 -12.70 -1.40
C LYS A 89 -12.56 -11.61 -1.03
N GLU A 90 -12.05 -10.39 -0.96
CA GLU A 90 -12.82 -9.15 -1.03
C GLU A 90 -13.61 -8.67 0.23
N ALA A 91 -13.52 -7.36 0.44
CA ALA A 91 -14.17 -6.48 1.41
C ALA A 91 -13.96 -6.63 2.94
N ASN A 92 -14.18 -7.78 3.58
CA ASN A 92 -14.42 -7.79 5.04
C ASN A 92 -13.16 -7.94 5.92
N THR A 93 -12.11 -8.59 5.43
CA THR A 93 -10.78 -8.60 6.08
C THR A 93 -10.03 -7.29 5.82
N TYR A 94 -10.42 -6.58 4.76
CA TYR A 94 -9.89 -5.30 4.31
C TYR A 94 -10.46 -4.14 5.12
N SER A 95 -10.14 -4.14 6.42
CA SER A 95 -9.92 -2.87 7.12
C SER A 95 -8.60 -2.31 6.59
N THR A 96 -8.58 -1.89 5.32
CA THR A 96 -7.35 -1.66 4.57
C THR A 96 -6.54 -0.55 5.24
N PRO A 97 -5.32 -0.83 5.72
CA PRO A 97 -4.44 0.26 6.06
C PRO A 97 -4.20 1.08 4.78
N LEU A 98 -4.44 2.38 4.84
CA LEU A 98 -3.93 3.33 3.87
C LEU A 98 -2.43 3.50 4.14
N LEU A 99 -1.63 2.93 3.26
CA LEU A 99 -0.19 2.97 3.28
C LEU A 99 0.29 4.29 2.65
N TRP A 100 1.25 4.97 3.28
CA TRP A 100 1.79 6.20 2.72
C TRP A 100 3.31 6.34 2.88
N PHE A 101 3.92 7.02 1.91
CA PHE A 101 5.33 7.39 1.87
C PHE A 101 5.48 8.79 1.26
N GLU A 102 6.39 9.60 1.79
CA GLU A 102 6.62 10.98 1.34
C GLU A 102 8.12 11.18 1.08
N MET A 103 8.44 11.84 -0.03
CA MET A 103 9.79 12.30 -0.35
C MET A 103 9.77 13.79 -0.67
N SER A 104 10.60 14.53 0.06
CA SER A 104 10.71 15.98 -0.04
C SER A 104 12.14 16.34 -0.37
N PHE A 105 12.32 17.36 -1.21
CA PHE A 105 13.62 17.91 -1.56
C PHE A 105 13.92 19.12 -0.68
N PRO A 106 15.16 19.27 -0.17
CA PRO A 106 15.57 20.51 0.44
C PRO A 106 15.54 21.65 -0.61
N PRO A 107 15.36 22.91 -0.17
CA PRO A 107 15.38 24.08 -1.05
C PRO A 107 16.72 24.26 -1.76
#